data_AF-A0A0F8I5S4-F1
#
_entry.id   AF-A0A0F8I5S4-F1
#
_cell.length_a   1.000
_cell.length_b   1.000
_cell.length_c   1.000
_cell.angle_alpha   90.00
_cell.angle_beta   90.00
_cell.angle_gamma   90.00
#
_symmetry.space_group_name_H-M   'P 1'
#
loop_
_entity.id
_entity.type
_entity.pdbx_description
1 polymer ?
#
loop_
_entity_poly.entity_id
_entity_poly.type
_entity_poly.pdbx_seq_one_letter_code
_entity_poly.pdbx_strand_id
1 'polypeptide(L)'
;MQNTSDILIFWAVVMSRFFIPFFIPKYPLPGVIASLLLDAVDQTIFQTFTGLPLEGYQGYDKALDIYYLAITYLSTLRNWSNDFAFRLSRFLFYYRLAGVAIFELTELREMLLIFPNAFEYFFIFYEAVRMKWNPELLTREKLLISTVLIWVFVKLPQEYWIHIAKMDTTDWIGENPLNSLFLVGWAAVLTGMAWWLLRDLPSMKPGFSITAHHAEFKFDSPLASHIKDNYTSERFFDDFIHHELIEKIVLISLLSIIFAQILPVRANNVQIAIGVSLLIAINTELSQWLARRGTQWKSIIQEFIVMSIVNFSLVLLFDFLLARYQGSINLLNTLFFVLLLTLNITLYDRYRRVYIWNHDPVTDFIGSEKPVELKTE
;
A
#
# COMPACT_ATOMS: atom_id res chain seq x y z
N MET A 1 -25.13 -16.42 22.61
CA MET A 1 -24.17 -15.52 23.28
C MET A 1 -22.83 -15.73 22.58
N GLN A 2 -22.23 -14.70 21.99
CA GLN A 2 -20.88 -14.84 21.42
C GLN A 2 -19.94 -15.28 22.54
N ASN A 3 -19.19 -16.35 22.29
CA ASN A 3 -18.24 -16.87 23.25
C ASN A 3 -17.08 -15.86 23.36
N THR A 4 -16.60 -15.55 24.58
CA THR A 4 -15.52 -14.58 24.78
C THR A 4 -14.25 -14.99 24.01
N SER A 5 -14.02 -16.30 23.87
CA SER A 5 -12.96 -16.88 23.03
C SER A 5 -13.03 -16.42 21.58
N ASP A 6 -14.23 -16.42 21.00
CA ASP A 6 -14.43 -16.17 19.58
C ASP A 6 -14.13 -14.70 19.24
N ILE A 7 -14.56 -13.79 20.13
CA ILE A 7 -14.26 -12.36 20.02
C ILE A 7 -12.75 -12.10 20.18
N LEU A 8 -12.08 -12.83 21.08
CA LEU A 8 -10.63 -12.71 21.26
C LEU A 8 -9.88 -13.17 20.02
N ILE A 9 -10.27 -14.31 19.41
CA ILE A 9 -9.65 -14.82 18.18
C ILE A 9 -9.90 -13.85 17.02
N PHE A 10 -11.13 -13.35 16.88
CA PHE A 10 -11.49 -12.31 15.90
C PHE A 10 -10.55 -11.11 15.97
N TRP A 11 -10.46 -10.48 17.14
CA TRP A 11 -9.59 -9.32 17.27
C TRP A 11 -8.10 -9.67 17.19
N ALA A 12 -7.67 -10.86 17.61
CA ALA A 12 -6.28 -11.28 17.45
C ALA A 12 -5.87 -11.35 15.97
N VAL A 13 -6.72 -11.92 15.11
CA VAL A 13 -6.47 -12.01 13.66
C VAL A 13 -6.52 -10.62 13.02
N VAL A 14 -7.56 -9.83 13.30
CA VAL A 14 -7.72 -8.46 12.76
C VAL A 14 -6.54 -7.57 13.17
N MET A 15 -6.13 -7.60 14.44
CA MET A 15 -5.00 -6.81 14.91
C MET A 15 -3.67 -7.31 14.34
N SER A 16 -3.51 -8.61 14.12
CA SER A 16 -2.32 -9.16 13.45
C SER A 16 -2.24 -8.68 12.00
N ARG A 17 -3.34 -8.74 11.23
CA ARG A 17 -3.41 -8.21 9.86
C ARG A 17 -3.20 -6.69 9.82
N PHE A 18 -3.60 -5.97 10.86
CA PHE A 18 -3.34 -4.54 10.98
C PHE A 18 -1.85 -4.20 11.24
N PHE A 19 -1.20 -4.91 12.17
CA PHE A 19 0.16 -4.58 12.63
C PHE A 19 1.28 -5.17 11.79
N ILE A 20 1.11 -6.37 11.22
CA ILE A 20 2.17 -7.02 10.42
C ILE A 20 2.65 -6.14 9.24
N PRO A 21 1.77 -5.44 8.51
CA PRO A 21 2.20 -4.55 7.42
C PRO A 21 3.18 -3.45 7.84
N PHE A 22 3.24 -3.06 9.12
CA PHE A 22 4.23 -2.09 9.62
C PHE A 22 5.67 -2.56 9.52
N PHE A 23 5.89 -3.87 9.40
CA PHE A 23 7.23 -4.39 9.16
C PHE A 23 7.66 -4.21 7.70
N ILE A 24 6.74 -4.06 6.74
CA ILE A 24 7.07 -3.99 5.30
C ILE A 24 8.07 -2.87 4.99
N PRO A 25 7.93 -1.62 5.46
CA PRO A 25 8.92 -0.59 5.17
C PRO A 25 10.34 -0.93 5.63
N LYS A 26 10.50 -1.65 6.75
CA LYS A 26 11.83 -1.99 7.31
C LYS A 26 12.35 -3.33 6.82
N TYR A 27 11.47 -4.32 6.70
CA TYR A 27 11.71 -5.69 6.28
C TYR A 27 10.73 -6.04 5.13
N PRO A 28 10.96 -5.54 3.89
CA PRO A 28 9.99 -5.64 2.81
C PRO A 28 9.55 -7.06 2.48
N LEU A 29 10.50 -7.95 2.17
CA LEU A 29 10.16 -9.31 1.76
C LEU A 29 9.51 -10.11 2.90
N PRO A 30 10.08 -10.19 4.13
CA PRO A 30 9.41 -10.92 5.21
C PRO A 30 8.07 -10.31 5.61
N GLY A 31 7.94 -8.98 5.59
CA GLY A 31 6.71 -8.29 5.96
C GLY A 31 5.57 -8.59 4.99
N VAL A 32 5.84 -8.55 3.68
CA VAL A 32 4.84 -8.89 2.65
C VAL A 32 4.49 -10.38 2.71
N ILE A 33 5.49 -11.26 2.82
CA ILE A 33 5.23 -12.70 2.93
C ILE A 33 4.41 -13.02 4.19
N ALA A 34 4.71 -12.40 5.33
CA ALA A 34 3.93 -12.59 6.55
C ALA A 34 2.48 -12.08 6.41
N SER A 35 2.28 -10.97 5.70
CA SER A 35 0.94 -10.44 5.42
C SER A 35 0.13 -11.39 4.53
N LEU A 36 0.74 -11.88 3.45
CA LEU A 36 0.15 -12.85 2.52
C LEU A 36 -0.18 -14.18 3.21
N LEU A 37 0.74 -14.69 4.04
CA LEU A 37 0.51 -15.92 4.77
C LEU A 37 -0.64 -15.78 5.77
N LEU A 38 -0.74 -14.65 6.47
CA LEU A 38 -1.83 -14.42 7.41
C LEU A 38 -3.17 -14.28 6.70
N ASP A 39 -3.21 -13.58 5.57
CA ASP A 39 -4.37 -13.48 4.68
C ASP A 39 -4.83 -14.87 4.22
N ALA A 40 -3.91 -15.72 3.77
CA ALA A 40 -4.26 -17.05 3.27
C ALA A 40 -4.83 -18.01 4.33
N VAL A 41 -4.56 -17.80 5.63
CA VAL A 41 -4.96 -18.72 6.71
C VAL A 41 -6.07 -18.20 7.60
N ASP A 42 -6.47 -16.94 7.47
CA ASP A 42 -7.38 -16.31 8.42
C ASP A 42 -8.78 -16.94 8.43
N GLN A 43 -9.32 -17.26 7.27
CA GLN A 43 -10.62 -17.88 7.09
C GLN A 43 -10.61 -19.27 7.69
N THR A 44 -9.52 -20.02 7.50
CA THR A 44 -9.31 -21.33 8.12
C THR A 44 -9.22 -21.23 9.64
N ILE A 45 -8.57 -20.20 10.17
CA ILE A 45 -8.53 -19.93 11.62
C ILE A 45 -9.94 -19.72 12.15
N PHE A 46 -10.76 -18.90 11.49
CA PHE A 46 -12.14 -18.66 11.92
C PHE A 46 -13.01 -19.90 11.86
N GLN A 47 -12.95 -20.66 10.77
CA GLN A 47 -13.73 -21.88 10.59
C GLN A 47 -13.35 -22.98 11.59
N THR A 48 -12.06 -23.04 11.97
CA THR A 48 -11.57 -24.09 12.88
C THR A 48 -11.80 -23.75 14.34
N PHE A 49 -11.63 -22.47 14.72
CA PHE A 49 -11.57 -22.07 16.13
C PHE A 49 -12.75 -21.23 16.62
N THR A 50 -13.68 -20.79 15.75
CA THR A 50 -14.81 -19.93 16.14
C THR A 50 -16.15 -20.39 15.57
N GLY A 51 -17.25 -20.03 16.23
CA GLY A 51 -18.61 -20.22 15.72
C GLY A 51 -19.23 -18.96 15.11
N LEU A 52 -18.40 -17.99 14.72
CA LEU A 52 -18.86 -16.67 14.27
C LEU A 52 -19.33 -16.68 12.81
N PRO A 53 -20.41 -15.95 12.47
CA PRO A 53 -20.76 -15.69 11.08
C PRO A 53 -19.69 -14.81 10.41
N LEU A 54 -19.14 -15.29 9.29
CA LEU A 54 -18.07 -14.61 8.54
C LEU A 54 -18.54 -13.34 7.80
N GLU A 55 -19.85 -13.09 7.70
CA GLU A 55 -20.41 -11.93 7.01
C GLU A 55 -19.85 -10.60 7.55
N GLY A 56 -19.64 -10.50 8.86
CA GLY A 56 -19.04 -9.32 9.48
C GLY A 56 -17.54 -9.16 9.20
N TYR A 57 -16.83 -10.26 8.94
CA TYR A 57 -15.38 -10.28 8.72
C TYR A 57 -15.00 -9.89 7.29
N GLN A 58 -15.81 -10.25 6.30
CA GLN A 58 -15.49 -10.04 4.88
C GLN A 58 -15.17 -8.59 4.53
N GLY A 59 -15.82 -7.63 5.19
CA GLY A 59 -15.49 -6.21 5.01
C GLY A 59 -14.14 -5.83 5.62
N TYR A 60 -13.79 -6.38 6.78
CA TYR A 60 -12.46 -6.18 7.37
C TYR A 60 -11.37 -6.78 6.51
N ASP A 61 -11.58 -8.02 6.07
CA ASP A 61 -10.69 -8.77 5.20
C ASP A 61 -10.29 -7.97 3.95
N LYS A 62 -11.28 -7.58 3.15
CA LYS A 62 -11.06 -6.81 1.94
C LYS A 62 -10.38 -5.46 2.18
N ALA A 63 -10.71 -4.77 3.27
CA ALA A 63 -10.08 -3.48 3.57
C ALA A 63 -8.63 -3.64 4.05
N LEU A 64 -8.37 -4.68 4.85
CA LEU A 64 -7.03 -5.04 5.30
C LEU A 64 -6.14 -5.46 4.14
N ASP A 65 -6.70 -6.10 3.10
CA ASP A 65 -5.99 -6.40 1.86
C ASP A 65 -5.49 -5.16 1.15
N ILE A 66 -6.39 -4.21 0.91
CA ILE A 66 -6.05 -2.96 0.23
C ILE A 66 -5.08 -2.14 1.09
N TYR A 67 -5.27 -2.17 2.41
CA TYR A 67 -4.41 -1.50 3.37
C TYR A 67 -2.97 -2.02 3.34
N TYR A 68 -2.74 -3.33 3.42
CA TYR A 68 -1.36 -3.84 3.36
C TYR A 68 -0.76 -3.63 1.97
N LEU A 69 -1.56 -3.75 0.90
CA LEU A 69 -1.09 -3.53 -0.47
C LEU A 69 -0.68 -2.06 -0.68
N ALA A 70 -1.43 -1.13 -0.10
CA ALA A 70 -1.08 0.29 -0.09
C ALA A 70 0.22 0.52 0.69
N ILE A 71 0.39 -0.03 1.90
CA ILE A 71 1.66 0.06 2.64
C ILE A 71 2.83 -0.52 1.82
N THR A 72 2.60 -1.63 1.11
CA THR A 72 3.59 -2.26 0.23
C THR A 72 4.03 -1.29 -0.86
N TYR A 73 3.08 -0.65 -1.55
CA TYR A 73 3.39 0.39 -2.54
C TYR A 73 4.13 1.57 -1.90
N LEU A 74 3.64 2.08 -0.78
CA LEU A 74 4.25 3.21 -0.08
C LEU A 74 5.70 2.91 0.35
N SER A 75 6.00 1.65 0.68
CA SER A 75 7.38 1.25 1.00
C SER A 75 8.33 1.38 -0.20
N THR A 76 7.85 1.30 -1.43
CA THR A 76 8.68 1.48 -2.64
C THR A 76 9.18 2.91 -2.77
N LEU A 77 8.36 3.91 -2.43
CA LEU A 77 8.76 5.33 -2.37
C LEU A 77 9.96 5.54 -1.45
N ARG A 78 10.02 4.79 -0.34
CA ARG A 78 11.09 4.90 0.64
C ARG A 78 12.34 4.09 0.29
N ASN A 79 12.16 2.90 -0.28
CA ASN A 79 13.20 1.87 -0.31
C ASN A 79 13.82 1.63 -1.70
N TRP A 80 13.10 1.94 -2.78
CA TRP A 80 13.53 1.56 -4.13
C TRP A 80 14.38 2.66 -4.74
N SER A 81 15.57 2.28 -5.23
CA SER A 81 16.47 3.19 -5.95
C SER A 81 16.34 3.09 -7.48
N ASN A 82 15.81 1.97 -7.99
CA ASN A 82 15.60 1.81 -9.44
C ASN A 82 14.30 2.53 -9.85
N ASP A 83 14.45 3.72 -10.41
CA ASP A 83 13.36 4.61 -10.84
C ASP A 83 12.41 3.96 -11.88
N PHE A 84 12.92 3.12 -12.79
CA PHE A 84 12.03 2.39 -13.71
C PHE A 84 11.21 1.32 -12.99
N ALA A 85 11.83 0.56 -12.08
CA ALA A 85 11.11 -0.41 -11.26
C ALA A 85 10.04 0.30 -10.41
N PHE A 86 10.37 1.43 -9.80
CA PHE A 86 9.43 2.25 -9.04
C PHE A 86 8.23 2.66 -9.89
N ARG A 87 8.44 3.26 -11.07
CA ARG A 87 7.34 3.65 -11.97
C ARG A 87 6.49 2.48 -12.42
N LEU A 88 7.10 1.33 -12.69
CA LEU A 88 6.39 0.11 -13.07
C LEU A 88 5.54 -0.42 -11.90
N SER A 89 6.10 -0.44 -10.69
CA SER A 89 5.37 -0.83 -9.48
C SER A 89 4.19 0.10 -9.19
N ARG A 90 4.38 1.41 -9.40
CA ARG A 90 3.33 2.42 -9.28
C ARG A 90 2.20 2.15 -10.26
N PHE A 91 2.52 1.89 -11.53
CA PHE A 91 1.52 1.53 -12.53
C PHE A 91 0.75 0.27 -12.11
N LEU A 92 1.44 -0.80 -11.73
CA LEU A 92 0.79 -2.06 -11.35
C LEU A 92 -0.11 -1.90 -10.11
N PHE A 93 0.32 -1.10 -9.13
CA PHE A 93 -0.46 -0.81 -7.93
C PHE A 93 -1.75 -0.05 -8.27
N TYR A 94 -1.65 1.07 -9.00
CA TYR A 94 -2.84 1.85 -9.38
C TYR A 94 -3.74 1.10 -10.37
N TYR A 95 -3.17 0.27 -11.24
CA TYR A 95 -3.92 -0.61 -12.11
C TYR A 95 -4.79 -1.57 -11.30
N ARG A 96 -4.20 -2.26 -10.31
CA ARG A 96 -4.97 -3.12 -9.39
C ARG A 96 -6.00 -2.32 -8.59
N LEU A 97 -5.63 -1.17 -8.04
CA LEU A 97 -6.50 -0.36 -7.20
C LEU A 97 -7.72 0.18 -7.97
N ALA A 98 -7.52 0.61 -9.22
CA ALA A 98 -8.60 1.01 -10.11
C ALA A 98 -9.53 -0.18 -10.41
N GLY A 99 -8.98 -1.36 -10.67
CA GLY A 99 -9.76 -2.58 -10.86
C GLY A 99 -10.65 -2.93 -9.66
N VAL A 100 -10.10 -2.83 -8.45
CA VAL A 100 -10.87 -3.02 -7.20
C VAL A 100 -11.96 -1.96 -7.07
N ALA A 101 -11.65 -0.68 -7.30
CA ALA A 101 -12.66 0.38 -7.24
C ALA A 101 -13.80 0.17 -8.25
N ILE A 102 -13.49 -0.24 -9.49
CA ILE A 102 -14.52 -0.55 -10.50
C ILE A 102 -15.33 -1.77 -10.08
N PHE A 103 -14.69 -2.82 -9.55
CA PHE A 103 -15.38 -3.99 -9.03
C PHE A 103 -16.38 -3.62 -7.93
N GLU A 104 -15.97 -2.84 -6.92
CA GLU A 104 -16.88 -2.42 -5.84
C GLU A 104 -18.02 -1.51 -6.31
N LEU A 105 -17.88 -0.81 -7.45
CA LEU A 105 -18.93 0.04 -8.00
C LEU A 105 -19.89 -0.71 -8.93
N THR A 106 -19.44 -1.79 -9.56
CA THR A 106 -20.17 -2.50 -10.62
C THR A 106 -20.60 -3.91 -10.22
N GLU A 107 -19.98 -4.47 -9.18
CA GLU A 107 -20.10 -5.86 -8.75
C GLU A 107 -19.70 -6.89 -9.83
N LEU A 108 -18.99 -6.45 -10.88
CA LEU A 108 -18.54 -7.29 -11.99
C LEU A 108 -17.24 -8.00 -11.64
N ARG A 109 -17.34 -9.27 -11.22
CA ARG A 109 -16.19 -10.10 -10.81
C ARG A 109 -15.12 -10.22 -11.90
N GLU A 110 -15.48 -10.08 -13.17
CA GLU A 110 -14.57 -10.08 -14.31
C GLU A 110 -13.53 -8.95 -14.23
N MET A 111 -13.84 -7.85 -13.54
CA MET A 111 -12.89 -6.75 -13.33
C MET A 111 -11.66 -7.21 -12.54
N LEU A 112 -11.81 -8.15 -11.60
CA LEU A 112 -10.67 -8.68 -10.83
C LEU A 112 -9.72 -9.51 -11.70
N LEU A 113 -10.25 -10.17 -12.73
CA LEU A 113 -9.45 -10.91 -13.73
C LEU A 113 -8.74 -9.96 -14.71
N ILE A 114 -9.41 -8.89 -15.14
CA ILE A 114 -8.82 -7.88 -16.04
C ILE A 114 -7.73 -7.10 -15.31
N PHE A 115 -7.95 -6.78 -14.04
CA PHE A 115 -7.03 -6.03 -13.18
C PHE A 115 -6.42 -6.92 -12.09
N PRO A 116 -5.62 -7.94 -12.45
CA PRO A 116 -5.09 -8.87 -11.47
C PRO A 116 -4.02 -8.21 -10.61
N ASN A 117 -3.79 -8.74 -9.41
CA ASN A 117 -2.79 -8.17 -8.49
C ASN A 117 -1.33 -8.52 -8.88
N ALA A 118 -0.88 -8.13 -10.08
CA ALA A 118 0.50 -8.35 -10.51
C ALA A 118 1.53 -7.54 -9.70
N PHE A 119 1.07 -6.47 -9.04
CA PHE A 119 1.91 -5.60 -8.20
C PHE A 119 2.57 -6.36 -7.05
N GLU A 120 1.80 -7.11 -6.26
CA GLU A 120 2.33 -7.83 -5.09
C GLU A 120 3.46 -8.80 -5.46
N TYR A 121 3.26 -9.57 -6.52
CA TYR A 121 4.24 -10.56 -6.98
C TYR A 121 5.46 -9.90 -7.60
N PHE A 122 5.27 -8.78 -8.31
CA PHE A 122 6.37 -7.98 -8.81
C PHE A 122 7.21 -7.37 -7.68
N PHE A 123 6.56 -6.90 -6.61
CA PHE A 123 7.24 -6.43 -5.40
C PHE A 123 8.06 -7.54 -4.75
N ILE A 124 7.47 -8.73 -4.55
CA ILE A 124 8.15 -9.91 -4.00
C ILE A 124 9.37 -10.27 -4.87
N PHE A 125 9.23 -10.29 -6.20
CA PHE A 125 10.33 -10.56 -7.13
C PHE A 125 11.46 -9.54 -6.96
N TYR A 126 11.15 -8.25 -7.00
CA TYR A 126 12.15 -7.19 -6.89
C TYR A 126 12.89 -7.26 -5.55
N GLU A 127 12.17 -7.44 -4.44
CA GLU A 127 12.74 -7.54 -3.10
C GLU A 127 13.54 -8.84 -2.88
N ALA A 128 13.12 -9.95 -3.49
CA ALA A 128 13.90 -11.18 -3.52
C ALA A 128 15.23 -11.00 -4.26
N VAL A 129 15.23 -10.28 -5.39
CA VAL A 129 16.46 -9.91 -6.09
C VAL A 129 17.32 -9.01 -5.20
N ARG A 130 16.75 -7.97 -4.57
CA ARG A 130 17.46 -7.06 -3.66
C ARG A 130 18.18 -7.78 -2.51
N MET A 131 17.58 -8.86 -1.98
CA MET A 131 18.19 -9.61 -0.87
C MET A 131 19.56 -10.21 -1.21
N LYS A 132 19.81 -10.54 -2.48
CA LYS A 132 21.01 -11.23 -2.96
C LYS A 132 21.84 -10.44 -3.97
N TRP A 133 21.25 -9.49 -4.69
CA TRP A 133 21.88 -8.72 -5.76
C TRP A 133 21.68 -7.21 -5.57
N ASN A 134 22.38 -6.39 -6.35
CA ASN A 134 22.02 -4.98 -6.49
C ASN A 134 20.83 -4.88 -7.48
N PRO A 135 19.65 -4.41 -7.04
CA PRO A 135 18.48 -4.32 -7.91
C PRO A 135 18.60 -3.24 -9.01
N GLU A 136 19.59 -2.34 -8.94
CA GLU A 136 19.88 -1.39 -10.02
C GLU A 136 20.44 -2.06 -11.28
N LEU A 137 20.95 -3.29 -11.14
CA LEU A 137 21.41 -4.10 -12.28
C LEU A 137 20.25 -4.66 -13.11
N LEU A 138 19.02 -4.58 -12.60
CA LEU A 138 17.83 -4.96 -13.37
C LEU A 138 17.56 -3.91 -14.44
N THR A 139 17.84 -4.27 -15.69
CA THR A 139 17.53 -3.44 -16.85
C THR A 139 16.03 -3.28 -17.03
N ARG A 140 15.63 -2.23 -17.78
CA ARG A 140 14.22 -1.98 -18.12
C ARG A 140 13.57 -3.18 -18.80
N GLU A 141 14.30 -3.83 -19.69
CA GLU A 141 13.87 -5.04 -20.38
C GLU A 141 13.60 -6.19 -19.40
N LYS A 142 14.53 -6.48 -18.48
CA LYS A 142 14.34 -7.54 -17.47
C LYS A 142 13.13 -7.26 -16.58
N LEU A 143 12.91 -5.99 -16.21
CA LEU A 143 11.75 -5.59 -15.41
C LEU A 143 10.44 -5.78 -16.18
N LEU A 144 10.36 -5.35 -17.45
CA LEU A 144 9.18 -5.57 -18.29
C LEU A 144 8.90 -7.07 -18.51
N ILE A 145 9.93 -7.84 -18.84
CA ILE A 145 9.81 -9.29 -19.01
C ILE A 145 9.31 -9.93 -17.71
N SER A 146 9.88 -9.56 -16.55
CA SER A 146 9.42 -10.09 -15.26
C SER A 146 7.95 -9.78 -14.99
N THR A 147 7.49 -8.57 -15.30
CA THR A 147 6.09 -8.18 -15.15
C THR A 147 5.19 -9.00 -16.06
N VAL A 148 5.55 -9.19 -17.33
CA VAL A 148 4.78 -10.03 -18.26
C VAL A 148 4.75 -11.49 -17.81
N LEU A 149 5.88 -12.03 -17.36
CA LEU A 149 5.96 -13.40 -16.85
C LEU A 149 5.07 -13.60 -15.62
N ILE A 150 5.14 -12.69 -14.65
CA ILE A 150 4.29 -12.71 -13.45
C ILE A 150 2.83 -12.58 -13.84
N TRP A 151 2.50 -11.67 -14.76
CA TRP A 151 1.12 -11.45 -15.18
C TRP A 151 0.54 -12.69 -15.87
N VAL A 152 1.24 -13.24 -16.87
CA VAL A 152 0.72 -14.31 -17.74
C VAL A 152 0.84 -15.69 -17.10
N PHE A 153 1.93 -16.00 -16.39
CA PHE A 153 2.20 -17.34 -15.86
C PHE A 153 1.93 -17.47 -14.36
N VAL A 154 1.64 -16.39 -13.65
CA VAL A 154 1.26 -16.49 -12.24
C VAL A 154 -0.15 -15.97 -12.07
N LYS A 155 -0.39 -14.72 -12.45
CA LYS A 155 -1.63 -14.05 -12.11
C LYS A 155 -2.83 -14.46 -12.94
N LEU A 156 -2.76 -14.48 -14.27
CA LEU A 156 -3.91 -14.89 -15.09
C LEU A 156 -4.40 -16.32 -14.74
N PRO A 157 -3.52 -17.33 -14.58
CA PRO A 157 -3.95 -18.66 -14.16
C PRO A 157 -4.56 -18.65 -12.76
N GLN A 158 -3.97 -17.93 -11.79
CA GLN A 158 -4.50 -17.82 -10.44
C GLN A 158 -5.90 -17.19 -10.42
N GLU A 159 -6.08 -16.08 -11.12
CA GLU A 159 -7.33 -15.32 -11.14
C GLU A 159 -8.41 -16.10 -11.91
N TYR A 160 -8.05 -16.81 -12.98
CA TYR A 160 -8.93 -17.76 -13.65
C TYR A 160 -9.38 -18.87 -12.70
N TRP A 161 -8.44 -19.46 -11.96
CA TRP A 161 -8.70 -20.56 -11.03
C TRP A 161 -9.69 -20.15 -9.93
N ILE A 162 -9.50 -18.96 -9.36
CA ILE A 162 -10.31 -18.45 -8.24
C ILE A 162 -11.65 -17.88 -8.73
N HIS A 163 -11.67 -17.15 -9.85
CA HIS A 163 -12.86 -16.39 -10.24
C HIS A 163 -13.74 -17.07 -11.28
N ILE A 164 -13.16 -17.78 -12.25
CA ILE A 164 -13.91 -18.49 -13.29
C ILE A 164 -14.15 -19.93 -12.87
N ALA A 165 -13.07 -20.66 -12.55
CA ALA A 165 -13.18 -22.07 -12.19
C ALA A 165 -13.76 -22.27 -10.78
N LYS A 166 -13.59 -21.28 -9.87
CA LYS A 166 -14.03 -21.32 -8.46
C LYS A 166 -13.62 -22.60 -7.75
N MET A 167 -12.40 -23.08 -8.04
CA MET A 167 -11.87 -24.32 -7.50
C MET A 167 -11.00 -24.02 -6.27
N ASP A 168 -11.23 -24.73 -5.17
CA ASP A 168 -10.31 -24.73 -4.04
C ASP A 168 -9.13 -25.68 -4.34
N THR A 169 -7.90 -25.20 -4.19
CA THR A 169 -6.71 -26.00 -4.44
C THR A 169 -6.61 -27.20 -3.49
N THR A 170 -7.06 -27.04 -2.24
CA THR A 170 -7.04 -28.08 -1.23
C THR A 170 -7.99 -29.20 -1.58
N ASP A 171 -9.22 -28.84 -1.97
CA ASP A 171 -10.23 -29.82 -2.40
C ASP A 171 -9.79 -30.53 -3.68
N TRP A 172 -9.23 -29.80 -4.64
CA TRP A 172 -8.73 -30.37 -5.90
C TRP A 172 -7.59 -31.38 -5.70
N ILE A 173 -6.69 -31.14 -4.74
CA ILE A 173 -5.65 -32.11 -4.35
C ILE A 173 -6.25 -33.26 -3.54
N GLY A 174 -7.25 -32.98 -2.70
CA GLY A 174 -7.98 -33.99 -1.93
C GLY A 174 -8.70 -35.00 -2.81
N GLU A 175 -9.27 -34.56 -3.94
CA GLU A 175 -9.92 -35.41 -4.93
C GLU A 175 -8.95 -36.35 -5.65
N ASN A 176 -7.76 -35.85 -6.01
CA ASN A 176 -6.71 -36.66 -6.61
C ASN A 176 -5.32 -36.16 -6.20
N PRO A 177 -4.60 -36.86 -5.31
CA PRO A 177 -3.29 -36.43 -4.84
C PRO A 177 -2.24 -36.26 -5.95
N LEU A 178 -2.39 -36.94 -7.11
CA LEU A 178 -1.50 -36.78 -8.25
C LEU A 178 -1.58 -35.37 -8.87
N ASN A 179 -2.66 -34.62 -8.63
CA ASN A 179 -2.79 -33.23 -9.05
C ASN A 179 -1.68 -32.33 -8.47
N SER A 180 -1.09 -32.71 -7.32
CA SER A 180 0.08 -32.02 -6.76
C SER A 180 1.28 -32.00 -7.70
N LEU A 181 1.43 -33.01 -8.57
CA LEU A 181 2.50 -33.06 -9.58
C LEU A 181 2.39 -31.92 -10.60
N PHE A 182 1.17 -31.48 -10.91
CA PHE A 182 0.95 -30.31 -11.77
C PHE A 182 1.49 -29.04 -11.12
N LEU A 183 1.23 -28.83 -9.83
CA LEU A 183 1.74 -27.66 -9.09
C LEU A 183 3.27 -27.70 -8.96
N VAL A 184 3.85 -28.87 -8.73
CA VAL A 184 5.32 -29.05 -8.70
C VAL A 184 5.93 -28.75 -10.07
N GLY A 185 5.33 -29.27 -11.15
CA GLY A 185 5.76 -28.98 -12.52
C GLY A 185 5.66 -27.49 -12.84
N TRP A 186 4.56 -26.85 -12.44
CA TRP A 186 4.36 -25.40 -12.61
C TRP A 186 5.42 -24.59 -11.84
N ALA A 187 5.68 -24.94 -10.58
CA ALA A 187 6.71 -24.29 -9.77
C ALA A 187 8.11 -24.47 -10.37
N ALA A 188 8.42 -25.64 -10.96
CA ALA A 188 9.68 -25.88 -11.65
C ALA A 188 9.83 -24.99 -12.90
N VAL A 189 8.75 -24.81 -13.69
CA VAL A 189 8.74 -23.90 -14.84
C VAL A 189 8.98 -22.46 -14.40
N LEU A 190 8.28 -21.98 -13.37
CA LEU A 190 8.46 -20.63 -12.83
C LEU A 190 9.89 -20.41 -12.31
N THR A 191 10.45 -21.42 -11.64
CA THR A 191 11.85 -21.37 -11.16
C THR A 191 12.83 -21.32 -12.33
N GLY A 192 12.59 -22.09 -13.39
CA GLY A 192 13.39 -22.06 -14.61
C GLY A 192 13.35 -20.71 -15.31
N MET A 193 12.17 -20.08 -15.39
CA MET A 193 12.00 -18.73 -15.93
C MET A 193 12.73 -17.67 -15.10
N ALA A 194 12.61 -17.74 -13.77
CA ALA A 194 13.31 -16.83 -12.85
C ALA A 194 14.84 -17.00 -12.97
N TRP A 195 15.34 -18.24 -13.01
CA TRP A 195 16.75 -18.51 -13.24
C TRP A 195 17.22 -17.97 -14.59
N TRP A 196 16.47 -18.22 -15.67
CA TRP A 196 16.79 -17.72 -17.01
C TRP A 196 16.91 -16.20 -17.06
N LEU A 197 16.00 -15.49 -16.38
CA LEU A 197 15.99 -14.03 -16.32
C LEU A 197 17.19 -13.45 -15.54
N LEU A 198 17.59 -14.14 -14.48
CA LEU A 198 18.61 -13.69 -13.53
C LEU A 198 20.01 -14.24 -13.81
N ARG A 199 20.17 -15.18 -14.76
CA ARG A 199 21.44 -15.89 -15.02
C ARG A 199 22.63 -15.00 -15.37
N ASP A 200 22.40 -13.82 -15.95
CA ASP A 200 23.46 -12.88 -16.33
C ASP A 200 23.85 -11.91 -15.21
N LEU A 201 23.20 -12.00 -14.04
CA LEU A 201 23.57 -11.19 -12.88
C LEU A 201 24.87 -11.73 -12.24
N PRO A 202 25.64 -10.88 -11.56
CA PRO A 202 26.84 -11.31 -10.84
C PRO A 202 26.51 -12.34 -9.76
N SER A 203 27.54 -12.96 -9.17
CA SER A 203 27.33 -13.91 -8.07
C SER A 203 26.55 -13.27 -6.90
N MET A 204 25.73 -14.10 -6.25
CA MET A 204 24.94 -13.68 -5.09
C MET A 204 25.85 -13.15 -3.99
N LYS A 205 25.44 -12.06 -3.34
CA LYS A 205 26.10 -11.56 -2.12
C LYS A 205 26.01 -12.61 -1.01
N PRO A 206 27.06 -12.76 -0.17
CA PRO A 206 26.99 -13.63 1.00
C PRO A 206 25.98 -13.09 2.01
N GLY A 207 25.26 -13.99 2.69
CA GLY A 207 24.21 -13.63 3.66
C GLY A 207 22.89 -13.19 3.03
N PHE A 208 21.99 -12.64 3.85
CA PHE A 208 20.68 -12.15 3.42
C PHE A 208 20.52 -10.70 3.88
N SER A 209 20.37 -9.77 2.93
CA SER A 209 20.10 -8.36 3.25
C SER A 209 18.61 -8.14 3.44
N ILE A 210 18.08 -8.59 4.58
CA ILE A 210 16.63 -8.59 4.86
C ILE A 210 16.11 -7.16 5.12
N THR A 211 16.92 -6.33 5.79
CA THR A 211 16.60 -4.93 6.08
C THR A 211 16.76 -4.05 4.85
N ALA A 212 15.72 -3.29 4.51
CA ALA A 212 15.87 -2.18 3.58
C ALA A 212 16.70 -1.08 4.26
N HIS A 213 17.89 -0.83 3.73
CA HIS A 213 18.66 0.35 4.12
C HIS A 213 18.04 1.54 3.40
N HIS A 214 17.48 2.45 4.17
CA HIS A 214 17.06 3.77 3.70
C HIS A 214 18.11 4.76 4.20
N ALA A 215 18.39 5.82 3.45
CA ALA A 215 19.16 6.92 3.98
C ALA A 215 18.38 7.50 5.18
N GLU A 216 18.95 7.40 6.38
CA GLU A 216 18.40 8.07 7.56
C GLU A 216 18.57 9.58 7.35
N PHE A 217 17.49 10.25 6.98
CA PHE A 217 17.53 11.70 6.89
C PHE A 217 17.50 12.31 8.30
N LYS A 218 18.62 12.92 8.70
CA LYS A 218 18.70 13.72 9.92
C LYS A 218 18.09 15.09 9.64
N PHE A 219 16.82 15.25 10.06
CA PHE A 219 16.05 16.49 9.95
C PHE A 219 16.72 17.71 10.60
N ASP A 220 17.67 17.49 11.52
CA ASP A 220 18.39 18.54 12.23
C ASP A 220 19.75 18.91 11.59
N SER A 221 20.04 18.45 10.36
CA SER A 221 21.31 18.77 9.69
C SER A 221 21.31 20.15 9.02
N PRO A 222 22.46 20.82 8.87
CA PRO A 222 22.57 22.09 8.12
C PRO A 222 22.12 21.97 6.65
N LEU A 223 22.27 20.77 6.05
CA LEU A 223 21.76 20.45 4.72
C LEU A 223 20.22 20.42 4.71
N ALA A 224 19.61 19.93 5.79
CA ALA A 224 18.16 19.96 5.99
C ALA A 224 17.63 21.40 6.13
N SER A 225 18.38 22.33 6.74
CA SER A 225 17.94 23.73 6.87
C SER A 225 17.94 24.52 5.56
N HIS A 226 18.91 24.32 4.67
CA HIS A 226 18.91 25.01 3.36
C HIS A 226 17.87 24.45 2.39
N ILE A 227 17.64 23.14 2.42
CA ILE A 227 16.56 22.55 1.61
C ILE A 227 15.20 22.79 2.27
N LYS A 228 15.13 22.93 3.61
CA LYS A 228 13.92 23.38 4.32
C LYS A 228 13.45 24.74 3.80
N ASP A 229 14.36 25.68 3.55
CA ASP A 229 14.00 26.95 2.92
C ASP A 229 13.42 26.67 1.53
N ASN A 230 14.13 26.04 0.59
CA ASN A 230 13.60 25.82 -0.77
C ASN A 230 12.38 24.88 -0.90
N TYR A 231 12.11 24.02 0.08
CA TYR A 231 10.92 23.15 0.11
C TYR A 231 9.72 23.80 0.82
N THR A 232 9.96 24.75 1.74
CA THR A 232 8.90 25.54 2.41
C THR A 232 8.67 26.92 1.80
N SER A 233 9.64 27.46 1.06
CA SER A 233 9.56 28.74 0.35
C SER A 233 9.51 28.51 -1.16
N GLU A 234 8.38 28.91 -1.74
CA GLU A 234 8.16 29.24 -3.16
C GLU A 234 7.97 28.07 -4.15
N ARG A 235 8.88 27.08 -4.29
CA ARG A 235 8.79 26.14 -5.45
C ARG A 235 7.78 24.99 -5.34
N PHE A 236 7.48 24.49 -4.15
CA PHE A 236 6.38 23.51 -3.98
C PHE A 236 5.00 24.17 -4.11
N PHE A 237 4.95 25.51 -4.05
CA PHE A 237 3.73 26.29 -3.81
C PHE A 237 3.28 27.16 -4.98
N ASP A 238 4.17 27.56 -5.90
CA ASP A 238 3.81 28.45 -7.02
C ASP A 238 3.18 27.74 -8.23
N ASP A 239 3.47 26.46 -8.45
CA ASP A 239 2.80 25.66 -9.49
C ASP A 239 1.73 24.76 -8.85
N PHE A 240 0.51 25.28 -8.83
CA PHE A 240 -0.68 24.74 -8.16
C PHE A 240 -1.09 23.30 -8.57
N ILE A 241 -0.43 22.69 -9.57
CA ILE A 241 -0.73 21.35 -10.10
C ILE A 241 0.58 20.57 -10.35
N HIS A 242 1.20 20.11 -9.28
CA HIS A 242 2.32 19.15 -9.36
C HIS A 242 1.79 17.70 -9.45
N HIS A 243 2.52 16.83 -10.15
CA HIS A 243 2.19 15.40 -10.34
C HIS A 243 1.98 14.66 -9.00
N GLU A 244 2.69 15.11 -7.96
CA GLU A 244 2.62 14.67 -6.57
C GLU A 244 1.23 14.83 -5.98
N LEU A 245 0.64 16.02 -6.13
CA LEU A 245 -0.66 16.35 -5.57
C LEU A 245 -1.77 15.57 -6.28
N ILE A 246 -1.65 15.40 -7.60
CA ILE A 246 -2.56 14.55 -8.38
C ILE A 246 -2.49 13.11 -7.89
N GLU A 247 -1.29 12.55 -7.74
CA GLU A 247 -1.12 11.17 -7.29
C GLU A 247 -1.69 10.96 -5.89
N LYS A 248 -1.47 11.91 -4.96
CA LYS A 248 -2.10 11.91 -3.64
C LYS A 248 -3.62 11.92 -3.74
N ILE A 249 -4.21 12.85 -4.49
CA ILE A 249 -5.66 12.95 -4.64
C ILE A 249 -6.24 11.67 -5.23
N VAL A 250 -5.59 11.08 -6.25
CA VAL A 250 -6.02 9.82 -6.86
C VAL A 250 -5.97 8.68 -5.83
N LEU A 251 -4.88 8.54 -5.07
CA LEU A 251 -4.74 7.54 -4.03
C LEU A 251 -5.84 7.66 -2.97
N ILE A 252 -6.01 8.87 -2.42
CA ILE A 252 -7.00 9.13 -1.37
C ILE A 252 -8.41 8.86 -1.91
N SER A 253 -8.71 9.29 -3.13
CA SER A 253 -10.02 9.10 -3.75
C SER A 253 -10.32 7.62 -3.95
N LEU A 254 -9.39 6.85 -4.53
CA LEU A 254 -9.59 5.42 -4.76
C LEU A 254 -9.75 4.65 -3.43
N LEU A 255 -8.88 4.90 -2.45
CA LEU A 255 -9.00 4.26 -1.13
C LEU A 255 -10.31 4.62 -0.43
N SER A 256 -10.72 5.89 -0.49
CA SER A 256 -11.97 6.35 0.14
C SER A 256 -13.20 5.74 -0.55
N ILE A 257 -13.20 5.66 -1.88
CA ILE A 257 -14.29 5.02 -2.64
C ILE A 257 -14.40 3.55 -2.26
N ILE A 258 -13.28 2.82 -2.27
CA ILE A 258 -13.31 1.39 -1.96
C ILE A 258 -13.78 1.16 -0.51
N PHE A 259 -13.19 1.85 0.47
CA PHE A 259 -13.60 1.68 1.88
C PHE A 259 -15.06 2.09 2.12
N ALA A 260 -15.57 3.07 1.38
CA ALA A 260 -16.97 3.47 1.47
C ALA A 260 -17.93 2.37 0.96
N GLN A 261 -17.57 1.64 -0.09
CA GLN A 261 -18.38 0.52 -0.60
C GLN A 261 -18.32 -0.72 0.31
N ILE A 262 -17.20 -0.91 1.00
CA ILE A 262 -17.01 -2.00 1.96
C ILE A 262 -17.86 -1.79 3.23
N LEU A 263 -18.14 -0.54 3.58
CA LEU A 263 -18.89 -0.22 4.78
C LEU A 263 -20.36 -0.64 4.65
N PRO A 264 -20.92 -1.37 5.64
CA PRO A 264 -22.36 -1.58 5.72
C PRO A 264 -23.04 -0.28 6.18
N VAL A 265 -23.22 0.67 5.27
CA VAL A 265 -23.88 1.96 5.54
C VAL A 265 -25.34 1.91 5.13
N ARG A 266 -26.24 2.34 6.02
CA ARG A 266 -27.62 2.64 5.66
C ARG A 266 -27.72 4.13 5.33
N ALA A 267 -27.14 4.53 4.20
CA ALA A 267 -27.13 5.90 3.71
C ALA A 267 -27.38 5.93 2.20
N ASN A 268 -27.96 7.02 1.71
CA ASN A 268 -28.14 7.22 0.27
C ASN A 268 -26.78 7.56 -0.38
N ASN A 269 -26.61 7.25 -1.67
CA ASN A 269 -25.41 7.52 -2.47
C ASN A 269 -24.90 8.95 -2.32
N VAL A 270 -25.81 9.93 -2.20
CA VAL A 270 -25.47 11.34 -1.97
C VAL A 270 -24.80 11.57 -0.62
N GLN A 271 -25.29 10.93 0.45
CA GLN A 271 -24.71 11.06 1.80
C GLN A 271 -23.32 10.44 1.86
N ILE A 272 -23.12 9.29 1.21
CA ILE A 272 -21.81 8.63 1.08
C ILE A 272 -20.86 9.53 0.30
N ALA A 273 -21.29 10.08 -0.84
CA ALA A 273 -20.48 10.99 -1.64
C ALA A 273 -20.08 12.25 -0.87
N ILE A 274 -20.99 12.84 -0.09
CA ILE A 274 -20.69 13.99 0.79
C ILE A 274 -19.65 13.60 1.85
N GLY A 275 -19.85 12.48 2.55
CA GLY A 275 -18.93 12.02 3.59
C GLY A 275 -17.53 11.76 3.04
N VAL A 276 -17.42 11.07 1.91
CA VAL A 276 -16.16 10.82 1.20
C VAL A 276 -15.52 12.13 0.74
N SER A 277 -16.27 13.03 0.12
CA SER A 277 -15.74 14.31 -0.36
C SER A 277 -15.23 15.19 0.78
N LEU A 278 -15.97 15.27 1.89
CA LEU A 278 -15.54 15.99 3.09
C LEU A 278 -14.25 15.40 3.67
N LEU A 279 -14.18 14.07 3.74
CA LEU A 279 -13.00 13.38 4.23
C LEU A 279 -11.78 13.64 3.34
N ILE A 280 -11.94 13.55 2.01
CA ILE A 280 -10.87 13.85 1.04
C ILE A 280 -10.43 15.31 1.17
N ALA A 281 -11.38 16.25 1.18
CA ALA A 281 -11.11 17.67 1.26
C ALA A 281 -10.35 18.02 2.54
N ILE A 282 -10.81 17.53 3.70
CA ILE A 282 -10.17 17.85 4.98
C ILE A 282 -8.80 17.20 5.10
N ASN A 283 -8.62 15.94 4.69
CA ASN A 283 -7.30 15.33 4.70
C ASN A 283 -6.32 16.06 3.77
N THR A 284 -6.79 16.54 2.62
CA THR A 284 -5.98 17.32 1.69
C THR A 284 -5.63 18.70 2.25
N GLU A 285 -6.63 19.45 2.71
CA GLU A 285 -6.46 20.81 3.23
C GLU A 285 -5.66 20.84 4.54
N LEU A 286 -5.91 19.92 5.47
CA LEU A 286 -5.18 19.90 6.74
C LEU A 286 -3.69 19.59 6.52
N SER A 287 -3.39 18.64 5.62
CA SER A 287 -2.02 18.33 5.22
C SER A 287 -1.34 19.56 4.60
N GLN A 288 -2.04 20.27 3.71
CA GLN A 288 -1.52 21.48 3.06
C GLN A 288 -1.35 22.65 4.03
N TRP A 289 -2.31 22.87 4.92
CA TRP A 289 -2.30 23.96 5.89
C TRP A 289 -1.16 23.83 6.89
N LEU A 290 -0.90 22.61 7.39
CA LEU A 290 0.25 22.32 8.26
C LEU A 290 1.58 22.59 7.55
N ALA A 291 1.67 22.23 6.27
CA ALA A 291 2.85 22.50 5.46
C ALA A 291 3.08 24.01 5.25
N ARG A 292 2.02 24.78 4.95
CA ARG A 292 2.10 26.25 4.74
C ARG A 292 2.57 27.02 5.98
N ARG A 293 2.31 26.49 7.18
CA ARG A 293 2.73 27.13 8.44
C ARG A 293 4.19 26.86 8.83
N GLY A 294 4.93 26.10 8.02
CA GLY A 294 6.29 25.67 8.35
C GLY A 294 6.37 24.71 9.55
N THR A 295 5.23 24.31 10.12
CA THR A 295 5.12 23.34 11.20
C THR A 295 5.30 21.94 10.64
N GLN A 296 6.50 21.39 10.82
CA GLN A 296 6.77 20.00 10.52
C GLN A 296 6.52 19.11 11.75
N TRP A 297 5.91 17.95 11.50
CA TRP A 297 5.77 16.92 12.52
C TRP A 297 7.15 16.32 12.85
N LYS A 298 7.52 16.38 14.12
CA LYS A 298 8.77 15.78 14.62
C LYS A 298 8.77 14.26 14.50
N SER A 299 7.58 13.65 14.53
CA SER A 299 7.40 12.19 14.47
C SER A 299 6.19 11.82 13.63
N ILE A 300 6.32 10.75 12.84
CA ILE A 300 5.24 10.12 12.07
C ILE A 300 4.09 9.72 13.01
N ILE A 301 4.42 9.29 14.24
CA ILE A 301 3.43 8.88 15.23
C ILE A 301 2.60 10.09 15.69
N GLN A 302 3.23 11.26 15.87
CA GLN A 302 2.52 12.49 16.26
C GLN A 302 1.59 12.96 15.13
N GLU A 303 2.10 12.96 13.89
CA GLU A 303 1.32 13.26 12.69
C GLU A 303 0.08 12.36 12.62
N PHE A 304 0.29 11.05 12.73
CA PHE A 304 -0.78 10.06 12.72
C PHE A 304 -1.82 10.28 13.83
N ILE A 305 -1.39 10.45 15.08
CA ILE A 305 -2.30 10.65 16.22
C ILE A 305 -3.18 11.89 16.01
N VAL A 306 -2.59 13.01 15.60
CA VAL A 306 -3.37 14.25 15.41
C VAL A 306 -4.33 14.09 14.23
N MET A 307 -3.88 13.52 13.12
CA MET A 307 -4.75 13.27 11.97
C MET A 307 -5.88 12.30 12.32
N SER A 308 -5.63 11.27 13.13
CA SER A 308 -6.66 10.36 13.61
C SER A 308 -7.67 11.06 14.49
N ILE A 309 -7.24 11.93 15.42
CA ILE A 309 -8.16 12.71 16.27
C ILE A 309 -9.07 13.58 15.41
N VAL A 310 -8.52 14.27 14.41
CA VAL A 310 -9.32 15.11 13.50
C VAL A 310 -10.32 14.26 12.71
N ASN A 311 -9.85 13.19 12.07
CA ASN A 311 -10.69 12.34 11.25
C ASN A 311 -11.76 11.61 12.07
N PHE A 312 -11.45 11.17 13.29
CA PHE A 312 -12.44 10.58 14.19
C PHE A 312 -13.48 11.60 14.67
N SER A 313 -13.06 12.82 14.98
CA SER A 313 -13.98 13.91 15.34
C SER A 313 -14.96 14.20 14.20
N LEU A 314 -14.49 14.13 12.95
CA LEU A 314 -15.34 14.31 11.77
C LEU A 314 -16.33 13.16 11.59
N VAL A 315 -15.90 11.91 11.78
CA VAL A 315 -16.79 10.74 11.72
C VAL A 315 -17.88 10.85 12.80
N LEU A 316 -17.52 11.23 14.03
CA LEU A 316 -18.47 11.41 15.12
C LEU A 316 -19.47 12.54 14.82
N LEU A 317 -18.99 13.66 14.26
CA LEU A 317 -19.86 14.75 13.82
C LEU A 317 -20.79 14.31 12.69
N PHE A 318 -20.26 13.54 11.73
CA PHE A 318 -21.03 13.02 10.61
C PHE A 318 -22.11 12.04 11.07
N ASP A 319 -21.79 11.10 11.97
CA ASP A 319 -22.75 10.18 12.57
C ASP A 319 -23.88 10.93 13.29
N PHE A 320 -23.51 11.92 14.12
CA PHE A 320 -24.47 12.76 14.81
C PHE A 320 -25.40 13.54 13.87
N LEU A 321 -24.88 14.03 12.74
CA LEU A 321 -25.69 14.72 11.72
C LEU A 321 -26.57 13.73 10.95
N LEU A 322 -26.04 12.56 10.59
CA LEU A 322 -26.74 11.54 9.81
C LEU A 322 -27.96 10.99 10.57
N ALA A 323 -27.84 10.82 11.89
CA ALA A 323 -28.93 10.43 12.77
C ALA A 323 -30.13 11.40 12.71
N ARG A 324 -29.90 12.68 12.41
CA ARG A 324 -30.98 13.68 12.21
C ARG A 324 -31.73 13.50 10.90
N TYR A 325 -31.13 12.82 9.92
CA TYR A 325 -31.67 12.57 8.58
C TYR A 325 -32.04 11.10 8.35
N GLN A 326 -32.38 10.35 9.41
CA GLN A 326 -32.76 8.93 9.37
C GLN A 326 -31.71 7.97 8.77
N GLY A 327 -30.46 8.41 8.62
CA GLY A 327 -29.36 7.53 8.24
C GLY A 327 -28.67 6.93 9.47
N SER A 328 -27.96 5.83 9.27
CA SER A 328 -27.07 5.28 10.30
C SER A 328 -25.81 4.69 9.68
N ILE A 329 -24.69 4.80 10.40
CA ILE A 329 -23.44 4.12 10.06
C ILE A 329 -23.08 3.12 11.16
N ASN A 330 -22.31 2.09 10.82
CA ASN A 330 -21.64 1.30 11.84
C ASN A 330 -20.40 2.06 12.31
N LEU A 331 -20.53 2.79 13.43
CA LEU A 331 -19.50 3.68 13.94
C LEU A 331 -18.14 2.98 14.09
N LEU A 332 -18.12 1.76 14.62
CA LEU A 332 -16.88 1.02 14.85
C LEU A 332 -16.18 0.68 13.53
N ASN A 333 -16.91 0.16 12.55
CA ASN A 333 -16.35 -0.14 11.23
C ASN A 333 -15.87 1.15 10.53
N THR A 334 -16.64 2.23 10.61
CA THR A 334 -16.27 3.50 9.99
C THR A 334 -15.01 4.08 10.62
N LEU A 335 -14.90 4.09 11.95
CA LEU A 335 -13.68 4.52 12.63
C LEU A 335 -12.48 3.65 12.25
N PHE A 336 -12.67 2.33 12.14
CA PHE A 336 -11.61 1.41 11.72
C PHE A 336 -11.11 1.72 10.30
N PHE A 337 -11.98 1.86 9.30
CA PHE A 337 -11.53 2.17 7.94
C PHE A 337 -10.94 3.57 7.81
N VAL A 338 -11.48 4.54 8.56
CA VAL A 338 -10.90 5.89 8.62
C VAL A 338 -9.52 5.88 9.29
N LEU A 339 -9.27 4.99 10.25
CA LEU A 339 -7.93 4.76 10.80
C LEU A 339 -6.98 4.24 9.72
N LEU A 340 -7.37 3.22 8.95
CA LEU A 340 -6.56 2.66 7.84
C LEU A 340 -6.24 3.73 6.79
N LEU A 341 -7.24 4.56 6.43
CA LEU A 341 -7.08 5.63 5.47
C LEU A 341 -6.15 6.71 5.98
N THR A 342 -6.35 7.18 7.22
CA THR A 342 -5.50 8.18 7.87
C THR A 342 -4.04 7.74 7.90
N LEU A 343 -3.81 6.46 8.19
CA LEU A 343 -2.50 5.86 8.24
C LEU A 343 -1.82 5.82 6.87
N ASN A 344 -2.54 5.35 5.84
CA ASN A 344 -2.02 5.36 4.46
C ASN A 344 -1.67 6.77 3.97
N ILE A 345 -2.50 7.76 4.29
CA ILE A 345 -2.25 9.17 3.94
C ILE A 345 -1.01 9.70 4.65
N THR A 346 -0.89 9.44 5.95
CA THR A 346 0.26 9.87 6.76
C THR A 346 1.56 9.24 6.23
N LEU A 347 1.53 7.95 5.90
CA LEU A 347 2.66 7.24 5.33
C LEU A 347 3.01 7.76 3.92
N TYR A 348 2.01 8.06 3.08
CA TYR A 348 2.21 8.66 1.77
C TYR A 348 2.95 10.00 1.89
N ASP A 349 2.43 10.91 2.72
CA ASP A 349 3.02 12.24 2.91
C ASP A 349 4.45 12.15 3.43
N ARG A 350 4.73 11.19 4.32
CA ARG A 350 6.09 10.99 4.82
C ARG A 350 7.02 10.38 3.76
N TYR A 351 6.63 9.29 3.12
CA TYR A 351 7.52 8.55 2.23
C TYR A 351 7.69 9.26 0.89
N ARG A 352 6.71 10.04 0.43
CA ARG A 352 6.89 10.88 -0.75
C ARG A 352 7.95 11.96 -0.54
N ARG A 353 7.99 12.59 0.64
CA ARG A 353 9.07 13.53 1.01
C ARG A 353 10.45 12.85 0.96
N VAL A 354 10.54 11.61 1.46
CA VAL A 354 11.79 10.83 1.41
C VAL A 354 12.17 10.46 -0.04
N TYR A 355 11.19 10.09 -0.88
CA TYR A 355 11.43 9.77 -2.28
C TYR A 355 12.04 10.94 -3.05
N ILE A 356 11.41 12.11 -2.94
CA ILE A 356 11.84 13.35 -3.61
C ILE A 356 13.26 13.70 -3.16
N TRP A 357 13.53 13.63 -1.86
CA TRP A 357 14.86 13.88 -1.29
C TRP A 357 15.95 12.97 -1.86
N ASN A 358 15.63 11.68 -2.07
CA ASN A 358 16.61 10.70 -2.53
C ASN A 358 16.88 10.77 -4.04
N HIS A 359 15.97 11.36 -4.83
CA HIS A 359 16.03 11.32 -6.30
C HIS A 359 16.23 12.68 -6.96
N ASP A 360 15.93 13.79 -6.29
CA ASP A 360 16.23 15.12 -6.82
C ASP A 360 17.68 15.51 -6.48
N PRO A 361 18.49 15.88 -7.49
CA PRO A 361 19.88 16.26 -7.24
C PRO A 361 19.93 17.55 -6.42
N VAL A 362 20.69 17.53 -5.33
CA VAL A 362 20.97 18.68 -4.43
C VAL A 362 21.41 19.94 -5.18
N THR A 363 21.92 19.80 -6.41
CA THR A 363 22.32 20.91 -7.28
C THR A 363 21.16 21.77 -7.78
N ASP A 364 19.92 21.28 -7.85
CA ASP A 364 18.76 22.09 -8.21
C ASP A 364 18.19 22.89 -7.02
N PHE A 365 18.59 22.52 -5.79
CA PHE A 365 18.26 23.21 -4.55
C PHE A 365 19.32 24.22 -4.12
N ILE A 366 20.49 24.22 -4.74
CA ILE A 366 21.44 25.32 -4.65
C ILE A 366 21.17 26.15 -5.89
N GLY A 367 20.26 27.12 -5.76
CA GLY A 367 20.16 28.19 -6.74
C GLY A 367 21.55 28.70 -7.08
N SER A 368 21.75 29.12 -8.32
CA SER A 368 22.99 29.62 -8.91
C SER A 368 23.65 30.78 -8.13
N GLU A 369 24.08 30.55 -6.91
CA GLU A 369 24.98 31.44 -6.19
C GLU A 369 26.37 31.14 -6.70
N LYS A 370 26.93 32.17 -7.37
CA LYS A 370 28.31 32.20 -7.81
C LYS A 370 29.23 31.66 -6.71
N PRO A 371 30.28 30.90 -7.07
CA PRO A 371 31.24 30.43 -6.09
C PRO A 371 31.77 31.64 -5.33
N VAL A 372 31.56 31.64 -4.01
CA VAL A 372 32.21 32.58 -3.11
C VAL A 372 33.71 32.37 -3.30
N GLU A 373 34.38 33.33 -3.94
CA GLU A 373 35.83 33.40 -3.97
C GLU A 373 36.31 33.46 -2.52
N LEU A 374 36.91 32.37 -2.07
CA LEU A 374 37.80 32.37 -0.93
C LEU A 374 38.97 33.30 -1.29
N LYS A 375 38.85 34.57 -0.91
CA LYS A 375 40.00 35.46 -0.82
C LYS A 375 40.96 34.85 0.19
N THR A 376 42.06 34.35 -0.34
CA THR A 376 43.29 34.18 0.41
C THR A 376 43.91 35.55 0.57
N GLU A 377 44.29 35.85 1.81
CA GLU A 377 44.98 37.03 2.37
C GLU A 377 44.14 37.97 3.24
#